data_AF-A0A7S1DX45-F1
#
_entry.id   AF-A0A7S1DX45-F1
#
_cell.length_a   1.000
_cell.length_b   1.000
_cell.length_c   1.000
_cell.angle_alpha   90.00
_cell.angle_beta   90.00
_cell.angle_gamma   90.00
#
_symmetry.space_group_name_H-M   'P 1'
#
loop_
_entity.id
_entity.type
_entity.pdbx_description
1 polymer ?
#
loop_
_entity_poly.entity_id
_entity_poly.type
_entity_poly.pdbx_seq_one_letter_code
_entity_poly.pdbx_strand_id
1 'polypeptide(L)'
;QKVASLEDTMQALSVQMQDYENEEDALEEASKFFRAAAAMVSADKDAQLASSRGRMQGVLSDHYAFLELHLGRQLAQLRLLSKLRLFCEGELGAAEERTLSMSRLGMSQMASEEGTRRAHLEEKLNEAVGRIRAIQSDVGDMRHQMTELEESSERDADEDTKGRISAPSRRIWGLIQTLESELADAGVPPGA
;
A
#
# COMPACT_ATOMS: atom_id res chain seq x y z
N GLN A 1 85.70 39.64 -1.38
CA GLN A 1 85.14 38.55 -2.22
C GLN A 1 84.12 37.66 -1.50
N LYS A 2 84.13 37.51 -0.17
CA LYS A 2 83.12 36.67 0.55
C LYS A 2 81.71 37.30 0.70
N VAL A 3 81.59 38.63 0.61
CA VAL A 3 80.31 39.34 0.80
C VAL A 3 79.38 39.21 -0.42
N ALA A 4 79.92 39.35 -1.64
CA ALA A 4 79.15 39.16 -2.89
C ALA A 4 78.52 37.76 -3.01
N SER A 5 79.24 36.73 -2.57
CA SER A 5 78.74 35.34 -2.54
C SER A 5 77.60 35.13 -1.54
N LEU A 6 77.47 35.98 -0.52
CA LEU A 6 76.45 35.87 0.52
C LEU A 6 75.18 36.60 0.10
N GLU A 7 75.33 37.76 -0.55
CA GLU A 7 74.24 38.52 -1.18
C GLU A 7 73.54 37.71 -2.26
N ASP A 8 74.29 37.05 -3.15
CA ASP A 8 73.73 36.18 -4.19
C ASP A 8 72.96 34.99 -3.58
N THR A 9 73.48 34.39 -2.50
CA THR A 9 72.76 33.31 -1.80
C THR A 9 71.52 33.79 -1.06
N MET A 10 71.54 35.00 -0.48
CA MET A 10 70.36 35.59 0.17
C MET A 10 69.29 35.94 -0.85
N GLN A 11 69.67 36.43 -2.04
CA GLN A 11 68.75 36.72 -3.12
C GLN A 11 68.13 35.44 -3.71
N ALA A 12 68.92 34.38 -3.88
CA ALA A 12 68.41 33.07 -4.30
C ALA A 12 67.43 32.46 -3.27
N LEU A 13 67.75 32.56 -1.97
CA LEU A 13 66.85 32.12 -0.89
C LEU A 13 65.56 32.94 -0.85
N SER A 14 65.62 34.25 -1.11
CA SER A 14 64.44 35.11 -1.16
C SER A 14 63.50 34.75 -2.30
N VAL A 15 64.04 34.44 -3.49
CA VAL A 15 63.23 33.98 -4.63
C VAL A 15 62.61 32.62 -4.32
N GLN A 16 63.38 31.70 -3.77
CA GLN A 16 62.89 30.36 -3.41
C GLN A 16 61.80 30.41 -2.32
N MET A 17 61.91 31.30 -1.34
CA MET A 17 60.86 31.54 -0.34
C MET A 17 59.57 32.06 -0.99
N GLN A 18 59.70 33.00 -1.93
CA GLN A 18 58.55 33.55 -2.63
C GLN A 18 57.87 32.51 -3.54
N ASP A 19 58.65 31.62 -4.17
CA ASP A 19 58.10 30.49 -4.92
C ASP A 19 57.34 29.52 -4.02
N TYR A 20 57.84 29.25 -2.81
CA TYR A 20 57.11 28.43 -1.82
C TYR A 20 55.83 29.09 -1.33
N GLU A 21 55.84 30.40 -1.06
CA GLU A 21 54.63 31.15 -0.67
C GLU A 21 53.58 31.10 -1.80
N ASN A 22 53.99 31.26 -3.05
CA ASN A 22 53.10 31.14 -4.21
C ASN A 22 52.54 29.70 -4.39
N GLU A 23 53.36 28.67 -4.14
CA GLU A 23 52.92 27.28 -4.16
C GLU A 23 51.95 26.97 -3.01
N GLU A 24 52.18 27.51 -1.81
CA GLU A 24 51.30 27.38 -0.65
C GLU A 24 49.94 28.01 -0.91
N ASP A 25 49.90 29.23 -1.46
CA ASP A 25 48.68 29.92 -1.87
C ASP A 25 47.89 29.11 -2.92
N ALA A 26 48.59 28.58 -3.93
CA ALA A 26 47.97 27.76 -4.97
C ALA A 26 47.40 26.44 -4.42
N LEU A 27 48.09 25.80 -3.46
CA LEU A 27 47.62 24.61 -2.78
C LEU A 27 46.42 24.90 -1.86
N GLU A 28 46.39 26.05 -1.19
CA GLU A 28 45.25 26.47 -0.38
C GLU A 28 44.02 26.73 -1.27
N GLU A 29 44.21 27.36 -2.42
CA GLU A 29 43.15 27.61 -3.40
C GLU A 29 42.63 26.28 -3.98
N ALA A 30 43.51 25.36 -4.38
CA ALA A 30 43.14 24.01 -4.81
C ALA A 30 42.38 23.25 -3.71
N SER A 31 42.80 23.36 -2.45
CA SER A 31 42.08 22.74 -1.31
C SER A 31 40.67 23.30 -1.15
N LYS A 32 40.48 24.62 -1.33
CA LYS A 32 39.16 25.26 -1.32
C LYS A 32 38.28 24.72 -2.46
N PHE A 33 38.84 24.57 -3.67
CA PHE A 33 38.11 23.98 -4.80
C PHE A 33 37.68 22.54 -4.54
N PHE A 34 38.56 21.69 -3.99
CA PHE A 34 38.20 20.31 -3.67
C PHE A 34 37.13 20.21 -2.59
N ARG A 35 37.17 21.06 -1.55
CA ARG A 35 36.12 21.12 -0.53
C ARG A 35 34.78 21.57 -1.11
N ALA A 36 34.80 22.58 -1.99
CA ALA A 36 33.61 23.04 -2.67
C ALA A 36 33.01 21.95 -3.57
N ALA A 37 33.83 21.25 -4.35
CA ALA A 37 33.41 20.14 -5.20
C ALA A 37 32.82 18.98 -4.37
N ALA A 38 33.45 18.61 -3.24
CA ALA A 38 32.93 17.59 -2.34
C ALA A 38 31.58 18.00 -1.73
N ALA A 39 31.42 19.28 -1.34
CA ALA A 39 30.16 19.80 -0.83
C ALA A 39 29.05 19.77 -1.90
N MET A 40 29.37 20.11 -3.16
CA MET A 40 28.42 20.02 -4.27
C MET A 40 27.98 18.58 -4.55
N VAL A 41 28.90 17.62 -4.54
CA VAL A 41 28.58 16.19 -4.73
C VAL A 41 27.72 15.67 -3.57
N SER A 42 28.01 16.09 -2.33
CA SER A 42 27.17 15.76 -1.18
C SER A 42 25.76 16.33 -1.33
N ALA A 43 25.64 17.60 -1.70
CA ALA A 43 24.35 18.27 -1.88
C ALA A 43 23.51 17.65 -3.01
N ASP A 44 24.12 17.27 -4.13
CA ASP A 44 23.43 16.58 -5.23
C ASP A 44 22.93 15.20 -4.80
N LYS A 45 23.76 14.44 -4.06
CA LYS A 45 23.36 13.16 -3.49
C LYS A 45 22.19 13.30 -2.52
N ASP A 46 22.22 14.32 -1.65
CA ASP A 46 21.14 14.59 -0.71
C ASP A 46 19.84 14.99 -1.44
N ALA A 47 19.93 15.79 -2.51
CA ALA A 47 18.80 16.16 -3.35
C ALA A 47 18.18 14.94 -4.09
N GLN A 48 19.01 14.05 -4.63
CA GLN A 48 18.57 12.81 -5.26
C GLN A 48 17.87 11.88 -4.27
N LEU A 49 18.41 11.73 -3.05
CA LEU A 49 17.80 10.94 -1.99
C LEU A 49 16.45 11.53 -1.56
N ALA A 50 16.35 12.85 -1.39
CA ALA A 50 15.10 13.52 -1.05
C ALA A 50 14.02 13.33 -2.13
N SER A 51 14.40 13.46 -3.41
CA SER A 51 13.50 13.21 -4.55
C SER A 51 13.02 11.75 -4.61
N SER A 52 13.92 10.79 -4.36
CA SER A 52 13.57 9.37 -4.30
C SER A 52 12.59 9.06 -3.17
N ARG A 53 12.83 9.62 -1.98
CA ARG A 53 11.92 9.48 -0.82
C ARG A 53 10.53 10.06 -1.11
N GLY A 54 10.46 11.25 -1.71
CA GLY A 54 9.19 11.87 -2.08
C GLY A 54 8.36 11.01 -3.04
N ARG A 55 9.00 10.36 -4.02
CA ARG A 55 8.30 9.41 -4.92
C ARG A 55 7.81 8.17 -4.19
N MET A 56 8.65 7.58 -3.35
CA MET A 56 8.29 6.39 -2.55
C MET A 56 7.11 6.68 -1.61
N GLN A 57 7.11 7.85 -0.98
CA GLN A 57 6.01 8.31 -0.13
C GLN A 57 4.70 8.48 -0.91
N GLY A 58 4.76 9.04 -2.13
CA GLY A 58 3.60 9.12 -3.02
C GLY A 58 3.03 7.75 -3.35
N VAL A 59 3.89 6.81 -3.74
CA VAL A 59 3.49 5.42 -4.06
C VAL A 59 2.83 4.73 -2.86
N LEU A 60 3.41 4.85 -1.66
CA LEU A 60 2.83 4.26 -0.45
C LEU A 60 1.47 4.87 -0.12
N SER A 61 1.34 6.19 -0.22
CA SER A 61 0.06 6.89 -0.02
C SER A 61 -1.01 6.39 -0.99
N ASP A 62 -0.66 6.22 -2.26
CA ASP A 62 -1.58 5.71 -3.29
C ASP A 62 -2.00 4.26 -3.02
N HIS A 63 -1.08 3.40 -2.56
CA HIS A 63 -1.39 2.01 -2.19
C HIS A 63 -2.36 1.95 -1.01
N TYR A 64 -2.13 2.73 0.04
CA TYR A 64 -3.06 2.81 1.17
C TYR A 64 -4.43 3.34 0.74
N ALA A 65 -4.49 4.38 -0.10
CA ALA A 65 -5.76 4.90 -0.60
C ALA A 65 -6.53 3.86 -1.45
N PHE A 66 -5.81 3.10 -2.29
CA PHE A 66 -6.40 2.03 -3.07
C PHE A 66 -6.97 0.93 -2.18
N LEU A 67 -6.21 0.45 -1.18
CA LEU A 67 -6.66 -0.58 -0.25
C LEU A 67 -7.89 -0.12 0.54
N GLU A 68 -7.88 1.12 1.05
CA GLU A 68 -9.00 1.70 1.79
C GLU A 68 -10.28 1.74 0.93
N LEU A 69 -10.16 2.19 -0.33
CA LEU A 69 -11.27 2.21 -1.28
C LEU A 69 -11.76 0.79 -1.63
N HIS A 70 -10.83 -0.13 -1.89
CA HIS A 70 -11.17 -1.50 -2.28
C HIS A 70 -11.88 -2.24 -1.14
N LEU A 71 -11.36 -2.16 0.09
CA LEU A 71 -12.01 -2.70 1.28
C LEU A 71 -13.39 -2.07 1.52
N GLY A 72 -13.52 -0.75 1.39
CA GLY A 72 -14.80 -0.07 1.51
C GLY A 72 -15.84 -0.58 0.50
N ARG A 73 -15.42 -0.84 -0.74
CA ARG A 73 -16.27 -1.45 -1.77
C ARG A 73 -16.66 -2.88 -1.42
N GLN A 74 -15.70 -3.71 -1.00
CA GLN A 74 -15.94 -5.10 -0.61
C GLN A 74 -16.94 -5.19 0.55
N LEU A 75 -16.84 -4.28 1.52
CA LEU A 75 -17.78 -4.19 2.64
C LEU A 75 -19.20 -3.86 2.18
N ALA A 76 -19.35 -2.88 1.29
CA ALA A 76 -20.65 -2.55 0.73
C ALA A 76 -21.25 -3.73 -0.06
N GLN A 77 -20.43 -4.43 -0.85
CA GLN A 77 -20.86 -5.61 -1.60
C GLN A 77 -21.26 -6.76 -0.67
N LEU A 78 -20.48 -7.05 0.37
CA LEU A 78 -20.78 -8.08 1.35
C LEU A 78 -22.13 -7.84 2.03
N ARG A 79 -22.42 -6.61 2.44
CA ARG A 79 -23.71 -6.25 3.06
C ARG A 79 -24.88 -6.46 2.11
N LEU A 80 -24.73 -6.10 0.83
CA LEU A 80 -25.77 -6.31 -0.17
C LEU A 80 -26.00 -7.80 -0.44
N LEU A 81 -24.92 -8.56 -0.61
CA LEU A 81 -24.98 -10.00 -0.86
C LEU A 81 -25.55 -10.76 0.33
N SER A 82 -25.22 -10.37 1.56
CA SER A 82 -25.76 -10.97 2.78
C SER A 82 -27.27 -10.73 2.90
N LYS A 83 -27.75 -9.51 2.58
CA LYS A 83 -29.20 -9.23 2.51
C LYS A 83 -29.91 -10.04 1.43
N LEU A 84 -29.30 -10.15 0.25
CA LEU A 84 -29.84 -10.95 -0.85
C LEU A 84 -29.91 -12.43 -0.46
N ARG A 85 -28.87 -12.96 0.19
CA ARG A 85 -28.83 -14.33 0.69
C ARG A 85 -29.98 -14.62 1.65
N LEU A 86 -30.13 -13.80 2.69
CA LEU A 86 -31.20 -13.93 3.68
C LEU A 86 -32.59 -13.83 3.04
N PHE A 87 -32.76 -12.93 2.07
CA PHE A 87 -34.00 -12.82 1.31
C PHE A 87 -34.29 -14.11 0.53
N CYS A 88 -33.32 -14.64 -0.21
CA CYS A 88 -33.48 -15.88 -0.97
C CYS A 88 -33.76 -17.08 -0.05
N GLU A 89 -33.06 -17.21 1.08
CA GLU A 89 -33.30 -18.26 2.07
C GLU A 89 -34.75 -18.21 2.62
N GLY A 90 -35.22 -17.01 2.98
CA GLY A 90 -36.60 -16.82 3.43
C GLY A 90 -37.64 -17.12 2.34
N GLU A 91 -37.41 -16.65 1.12
CA GLU A 91 -38.33 -16.88 -0.01
C GLU A 91 -38.35 -18.34 -0.47
N LEU A 92 -37.25 -19.07 -0.34
CA LEU A 92 -37.20 -20.51 -0.61
C LEU A 92 -38.04 -21.29 0.38
N GLY A 93 -37.91 -21.02 1.69
CA GLY A 93 -38.76 -21.63 2.70
C GLY A 93 -40.25 -21.38 2.45
N ALA A 94 -40.61 -20.14 2.13
CA ALA A 94 -41.99 -19.80 1.76
C ALA A 94 -42.45 -20.47 0.44
N ALA A 95 -41.55 -20.63 -0.54
CA ALA A 95 -41.84 -21.33 -1.80
C ALA A 95 -42.17 -22.80 -1.57
N GLU A 96 -41.43 -23.45 -0.69
CA GLU A 96 -41.62 -24.86 -0.32
C GLU A 96 -43.00 -25.08 0.27
N GLU A 97 -43.39 -24.26 1.24
CA GLU A 97 -44.72 -24.33 1.86
C GLU A 97 -45.84 -24.10 0.84
N ARG A 98 -45.69 -23.10 -0.05
CA ARG A 98 -46.64 -22.84 -1.13
C ARG A 98 -46.76 -24.01 -2.09
N THR A 99 -45.64 -24.59 -2.52
CA THR A 99 -45.61 -25.73 -3.45
C THR A 99 -46.31 -26.94 -2.84
N LEU A 100 -46.06 -27.24 -1.56
CA LEU A 100 -46.72 -28.33 -0.83
C LEU A 100 -48.23 -28.09 -0.71
N SER A 101 -48.64 -26.86 -0.41
CA SER A 101 -50.06 -26.49 -0.33
C SER A 101 -50.77 -26.63 -1.68
N MET A 102 -50.18 -26.10 -2.76
CA MET A 102 -50.74 -26.20 -4.12
C MET A 102 -50.87 -27.65 -4.57
N SER A 103 -49.87 -28.48 -4.25
CA SER A 103 -49.90 -29.92 -4.55
C SER A 103 -51.04 -30.64 -3.82
N ARG A 104 -51.27 -30.32 -2.53
CA ARG A 104 -52.38 -30.88 -1.75
C ARG A 104 -53.75 -30.48 -2.29
N LEU A 105 -53.86 -29.30 -2.90
CA LEU A 105 -55.09 -28.78 -3.50
C LEU A 105 -55.30 -29.26 -4.95
N GLY A 106 -54.40 -30.08 -5.50
CA GLY A 106 -54.47 -30.57 -6.89
C GLY A 106 -54.14 -29.51 -7.95
N MET A 107 -53.51 -28.40 -7.57
CA MET A 107 -53.17 -27.28 -8.46
C MET A 107 -51.81 -27.49 -9.14
N SER A 108 -51.70 -28.56 -9.94
CA SER A 108 -50.43 -29.03 -10.50
C SER A 108 -49.69 -28.00 -11.36
N GLN A 109 -50.42 -27.18 -12.14
CA GLN A 109 -49.79 -26.14 -12.98
C GLN A 109 -49.14 -25.04 -12.14
N MET A 110 -49.82 -24.54 -11.10
CA MET A 110 -49.26 -23.51 -10.22
C MET A 110 -48.10 -24.06 -9.38
N ALA A 111 -48.18 -25.33 -8.95
CA ALA A 111 -47.07 -25.98 -8.27
C ALA A 111 -45.82 -26.10 -9.17
N SER A 112 -46.02 -26.31 -10.47
CA SER A 112 -44.93 -26.31 -11.47
C SER A 112 -44.31 -24.92 -11.65
N GLU A 113 -45.14 -23.88 -11.77
CA GLU A 113 -44.68 -22.48 -11.87
C GLU A 113 -43.95 -22.02 -10.59
N GLU A 114 -44.41 -22.45 -9.42
CA GLU A 114 -43.69 -22.18 -8.16
C GLU A 114 -42.35 -22.94 -8.09
N GLY A 115 -42.28 -24.14 -8.69
CA GLY A 115 -41.04 -24.91 -8.84
C GLY A 115 -39.99 -24.20 -9.70
N THR A 116 -40.39 -23.54 -10.81
CA THR A 116 -39.46 -22.74 -11.62
C THR A 116 -38.98 -21.50 -10.88
N ARG A 117 -39.88 -20.82 -10.12
CA ARG A 117 -39.52 -19.69 -9.25
C ARG A 117 -38.50 -20.10 -8.19
N ARG A 118 -38.70 -21.26 -7.56
CA ARG A 118 -37.77 -21.85 -6.58
C ARG A 118 -36.39 -22.09 -7.19
N ALA A 119 -36.32 -22.71 -8.37
CA ALA A 119 -35.05 -22.94 -9.05
C ALA A 119 -34.27 -21.63 -9.32
N HIS A 120 -34.97 -20.55 -9.68
CA HIS A 120 -34.33 -19.24 -9.88
C HIS A 120 -33.84 -18.62 -8.55
N LEU A 121 -34.58 -18.80 -7.46
CA LEU A 121 -34.13 -18.37 -6.13
C LEU A 121 -32.90 -19.14 -5.65
N GLU A 122 -32.84 -20.46 -5.90
CA GLU A 122 -31.66 -21.29 -5.61
C GLU A 122 -30.44 -20.84 -6.41
N GLU A 123 -30.62 -20.51 -7.70
CA GLU A 123 -29.55 -19.96 -8.55
C GLU A 123 -29.00 -18.64 -7.97
N LYS A 124 -29.89 -17.72 -7.59
CA LYS A 124 -29.50 -16.43 -7.01
C LYS A 124 -28.85 -16.57 -5.63
N LEU A 125 -29.32 -17.51 -4.83
CA LEU A 125 -28.71 -17.86 -3.56
C LEU A 125 -27.28 -18.37 -3.75
N ASN A 126 -27.09 -19.31 -4.68
CA ASN A 126 -25.78 -19.86 -5.01
C ASN A 126 -24.83 -18.80 -5.58
N GLU A 127 -25.32 -17.90 -6.44
CA GLU A 127 -24.55 -16.76 -6.95
C GLU A 127 -24.11 -15.83 -5.81
N ALA A 128 -25.01 -15.51 -4.88
CA ALA A 128 -24.70 -14.65 -3.74
C ALA A 128 -23.65 -15.28 -2.83
N VAL A 129 -23.81 -16.56 -2.49
CA VAL A 129 -22.84 -17.32 -1.67
C VAL A 129 -21.48 -17.42 -2.37
N GLY A 130 -21.46 -17.70 -3.68
CA GLY A 130 -20.24 -17.76 -4.47
C GLY A 130 -19.47 -16.43 -4.46
N ARG A 131 -20.20 -15.30 -4.59
CA ARG A 131 -19.59 -13.97 -4.50
C ARG A 131 -19.08 -13.66 -3.08
N ILE A 132 -19.82 -14.03 -2.03
CA ILE A 132 -19.33 -13.86 -0.65
C ILE A 132 -18.01 -14.61 -0.43
N ARG A 133 -17.84 -15.81 -0.98
CA ARG A 133 -16.57 -16.54 -0.92
C ARG A 133 -15.44 -15.83 -1.67
N ALA A 134 -15.73 -15.24 -2.83
CA ALA A 134 -14.74 -14.45 -3.55
C ALA A 134 -14.28 -13.25 -2.70
N ILE A 135 -15.21 -12.54 -2.04
CA ILE A 135 -14.88 -11.45 -1.10
C ILE A 135 -14.00 -11.98 0.04
N GLN A 136 -14.31 -13.16 0.60
CA GLN A 136 -13.51 -13.76 1.66
C GLN A 136 -12.07 -14.03 1.22
N SER A 137 -11.87 -14.50 -0.01
CA SER A 137 -10.54 -14.68 -0.60
C SER A 137 -9.82 -13.34 -0.77
N ASP A 138 -10.49 -12.35 -1.38
CA ASP A 138 -9.93 -11.01 -1.62
C ASP A 138 -9.51 -10.33 -0.31
N VAL A 139 -10.29 -10.50 0.77
CA VAL A 139 -9.95 -9.99 2.11
C VAL A 139 -8.70 -10.67 2.68
N GLY A 140 -8.53 -11.98 2.47
CA GLY A 140 -7.31 -12.70 2.85
C GLY A 140 -6.08 -12.16 2.11
N ASP A 141 -6.19 -11.94 0.81
CA ASP A 141 -5.11 -11.40 -0.02
C ASP A 141 -4.76 -9.97 0.39
N MET A 142 -5.77 -9.12 0.62
CA MET A 142 -5.56 -7.74 1.09
C MET A 142 -4.91 -7.69 2.48
N ARG A 143 -5.28 -8.61 3.38
CA ARG A 143 -4.64 -8.72 4.69
C ARG A 143 -3.16 -9.07 4.56
N HIS A 144 -2.82 -9.95 3.62
CA HIS A 144 -1.44 -10.28 3.34
C HIS A 144 -0.68 -9.07 2.78
N GLN A 145 -1.22 -8.41 1.75
CA GLN A 145 -0.65 -7.18 1.18
C GLN A 145 -0.46 -6.08 2.23
N MET A 146 -1.40 -5.94 3.15
CA MET A 146 -1.32 -4.97 4.23
C MET A 146 -0.16 -5.28 5.20
N THR A 147 0.02 -6.55 5.55
CA THR A 147 1.17 -7.01 6.36
C THR A 147 2.49 -6.70 5.64
N GLU A 148 2.61 -7.04 4.35
CA GLU A 148 3.82 -6.77 3.56
C GLU A 148 4.14 -5.28 3.45
N LEU A 149 3.11 -4.44 3.26
CA LEU A 149 3.26 -2.98 3.22
C LEU A 149 3.73 -2.41 4.56
N GLU A 150 3.21 -2.92 5.68
CA GLU A 150 3.67 -2.50 7.01
C GLU A 150 5.12 -2.90 7.25
N GLU A 151 5.50 -4.14 6.93
CA GLU A 151 6.88 -4.60 7.06
C GLU A 151 7.85 -3.84 6.14
N SER A 152 7.42 -3.50 4.92
CA SER A 152 8.20 -2.68 3.99
C SER A 152 8.35 -1.26 4.53
N SER A 153 7.28 -0.69 5.07
CA SER A 153 7.35 0.64 5.64
C SER A 153 8.16 0.71 6.92
N GLU A 154 8.16 -0.32 7.76
CA GLU A 154 8.99 -0.33 8.97
C GLU A 154 10.49 -0.35 8.64
N ARG A 155 10.86 -1.02 7.54
CA ARG A 155 12.24 -1.13 7.07
C ARG A 155 12.76 0.13 6.39
N ASP A 156 11.97 0.71 5.50
CA ASP A 156 12.47 1.71 4.54
C ASP A 156 11.97 3.15 4.80
N ALA A 157 10.96 3.32 5.66
CA ALA A 157 10.37 4.64 5.91
C ALA A 157 11.06 5.41 7.04
N ASP A 158 11.22 6.73 6.84
CA ASP A 158 11.61 7.65 7.90
C ASP A 158 10.45 7.95 8.85
N GLU A 159 10.74 8.57 9.99
CA GLU A 159 9.74 8.88 11.03
C GLU A 159 8.59 9.79 10.51
N ASP A 160 8.87 10.71 9.57
CA ASP A 160 7.82 11.52 8.93
C ASP A 160 6.86 10.66 8.12
N THR A 161 7.41 9.75 7.31
CA THR A 161 6.61 8.82 6.50
C THR A 161 5.81 7.86 7.39
N LYS A 162 6.42 7.30 8.44
CA LYS A 162 5.73 6.46 9.44
C LYS A 162 4.56 7.20 10.11
N GLY A 163 4.79 8.45 10.53
CA GLY A 163 3.75 9.29 11.12
C GLY A 163 2.56 9.48 10.18
N ARG A 164 2.83 9.73 8.90
CA ARG A 164 1.80 10.00 7.88
C ARG A 164 0.98 8.78 7.48
N ILE A 165 1.60 7.59 7.42
CA ILE A 165 0.88 6.36 7.06
C ILE A 165 0.20 5.68 8.26
N SER A 166 0.54 6.06 9.49
CA SER A 166 -0.03 5.44 10.70
C SER A 166 -1.56 5.55 10.81
N ALA A 167 -2.14 6.63 10.29
CA ALA A 167 -3.59 6.81 10.28
C ALA A 167 -4.27 5.97 9.17
N PRO A 168 -3.83 6.02 7.90
CA PRO A 168 -4.29 5.10 6.86
C PRO A 168 -4.18 3.62 7.24
N SER A 169 -3.02 3.18 7.76
CA SER A 169 -2.80 1.78 8.16
C SER A 169 -3.85 1.31 9.18
N ARG A 170 -4.08 2.09 10.25
CA ARG A 170 -5.09 1.77 11.26
C ARG A 170 -6.51 1.69 10.70
N ARG A 171 -6.88 2.57 9.77
CA ARG A 171 -8.20 2.52 9.13
C ARG A 171 -8.38 1.27 8.30
N ILE A 172 -7.37 0.89 7.53
CA ILE A 172 -7.37 -0.31 6.70
C ILE A 172 -7.48 -1.58 7.55
N TRP A 173 -6.70 -1.69 8.63
CA TRP A 173 -6.85 -2.78 9.58
C TRP A 173 -8.25 -2.83 10.21
N GLY A 174 -8.81 -1.69 10.57
CA GLY A 174 -10.19 -1.62 11.07
C GLY A 174 -11.23 -2.09 10.04
N LEU A 175 -11.04 -1.75 8.76
CA LEU A 175 -11.89 -2.23 7.67
C LEU A 175 -11.76 -3.74 7.45
N ILE A 176 -10.54 -4.28 7.47
CA ILE A 176 -10.28 -5.73 7.38
C ILE A 176 -10.99 -6.46 8.52
N GLN A 177 -10.82 -6.01 9.77
CA GLN A 177 -11.49 -6.60 10.93
C GLN A 177 -13.01 -6.56 10.82
N THR A 178 -13.56 -5.44 10.34
CA THR A 178 -15.01 -5.30 10.12
C THR A 178 -15.50 -6.29 9.06
N LEU A 179 -14.76 -6.44 7.96
CA LEU A 179 -15.06 -7.39 6.89
C LEU A 179 -15.00 -8.83 7.37
N GLU A 180 -13.94 -9.21 8.10
CA GLU A 180 -13.79 -10.56 8.66
C GLU A 180 -14.94 -10.90 9.62
N SER A 181 -15.36 -9.94 10.45
CA SER A 181 -16.53 -10.11 11.33
C SER A 181 -17.82 -10.30 10.53
N GLU A 182 -18.08 -9.45 9.54
CA GLU A 182 -19.30 -9.56 8.71
C GLU A 182 -19.30 -10.84 7.84
N LEU A 183 -18.13 -11.31 7.41
CA LEU A 183 -17.98 -12.59 6.71
C LEU A 183 -18.28 -13.78 7.63
N ALA A 184 -17.85 -13.72 8.89
CA ALA A 184 -18.19 -14.73 9.89
C ALA A 184 -19.70 -14.76 10.15
N ASP A 185 -20.33 -13.58 10.30
CA ASP A 185 -21.78 -13.45 10.47
C ASP A 185 -22.57 -13.89 9.22
N ALA A 186 -21.96 -13.75 8.04
CA ALA A 186 -22.53 -14.30 6.82
C ALA A 186 -22.58 -15.84 6.85
N GLY A 187 -21.91 -16.55 7.76
CA GLY A 187 -22.08 -18.00 7.92
C GLY A 187 -21.76 -18.82 6.66
N VAL A 188 -21.00 -18.24 5.72
CA VAL A 188 -20.50 -18.95 4.54
C VAL A 188 -19.19 -19.61 4.96
N PRO A 189 -19.09 -20.96 4.93
CA PRO A 189 -17.84 -21.61 5.29
C PRO A 189 -16.73 -21.24 4.29
N PRO A 190 -15.47 -21.13 4.75
CA PRO A 190 -14.34 -20.96 3.86
C PRO A 190 -14.33 -22.10 2.84
N GLY A 191 -14.11 -21.77 1.56
CA GLY A 191 -14.09 -22.75 0.47
C GLY A 191 -13.02 -23.82 0.71
N ALA A 192 -13.38 -25.09 0.46
CA ALA A 192 -12.46 -26.23 0.44
C ALA A 192 -11.52 -26.17 -0.78
#